data_AF-A0A9X0D5S9-F1
#
_entry.id   AF-A0A9X0D5S9-F1
#
_cell.length_a   1.000
_cell.length_b   1.000
_cell.length_c   1.000
_cell.angle_alpha   90.00
_cell.angle_beta   90.00
_cell.angle_gamma   90.00
#
_symmetry.space_group_name_H-M   'P 1'
#
loop_
_entity.id
_entity.type
_entity.pdbx_description
1 polymer ?
#
loop_
_entity_poly.entity_id
_entity_poly.type
_entity_poly.pdbx_seq_one_letter_code
_entity_poly.pdbx_strand_id
1 'polypeptide(L)'
;MEHGYPKSMHTGEVMFEVVKAVMKVHWNSVDNGFEGHAKTSRDMASLQDVYEQLKTPKALKASEFLQFLWRDLTSDFEVIEPYYSSHKGMESKFIILCLMNSIHAFHIYVFETMAVIRDGASANLKAVKYLKTEQSGAYGINDDPKC
;
A
#
# COMPACT_ATOMS: atom_id res chain seq x y z
N MET A 1 24.64 -21.47 -2.95
CA MET A 1 25.08 -20.29 -2.17
C MET A 1 25.81 -19.39 -3.15
N GLU A 2 25.28 -18.21 -3.43
CA GLU A 2 26.07 -17.14 -4.05
C GLU A 2 26.37 -16.13 -2.93
N HIS A 3 27.66 -15.87 -2.68
CA HIS A 3 28.14 -14.80 -1.79
C HIS A 3 27.78 -14.88 -0.29
N GLY A 4 27.41 -16.05 0.24
CA GLY A 4 27.17 -16.23 1.68
C GLY A 4 25.76 -15.88 2.15
N TYR A 5 24.86 -15.50 1.22
CA TYR A 5 23.44 -15.30 1.49
C TYR A 5 22.63 -16.53 1.03
N PRO A 6 21.54 -16.87 1.73
CA PRO A 6 20.60 -17.88 1.25
C PRO A 6 20.08 -17.48 -0.13
N LYS A 7 19.94 -18.46 -1.03
CA LYS A 7 19.36 -18.22 -2.36
C LYS A 7 17.87 -17.95 -2.19
N SER A 8 17.38 -16.82 -2.69
CA SER A 8 15.94 -16.52 -2.70
C SER A 8 15.17 -17.65 -3.36
N MET A 9 14.14 -18.14 -2.68
CA MET A 9 13.18 -19.10 -3.25
C MET A 9 12.02 -18.41 -3.97
N HIS A 10 12.06 -17.08 -4.07
CA HIS A 10 11.00 -16.25 -4.65
C HIS A 10 9.63 -16.42 -3.98
N THR A 11 9.63 -16.86 -2.72
CA THR A 11 8.44 -17.11 -1.91
C THR A 11 8.43 -16.13 -0.75
N GLY A 12 7.39 -15.32 -0.66
CA GLY A 12 7.38 -14.16 0.23
C GLY A 12 6.02 -13.82 0.83
N GLU A 13 6.02 -12.76 1.62
CA GLU A 13 4.83 -12.15 2.20
C GLU A 13 4.59 -10.77 1.59
N VAL A 14 3.31 -10.42 1.40
CA VAL A 14 2.89 -9.07 0.99
C VAL A 14 2.41 -8.32 2.21
N MET A 15 3.09 -7.23 2.56
CA MET A 15 2.70 -6.30 3.60
C MET A 15 2.12 -5.04 2.96
N PHE A 16 1.13 -4.42 3.58
CA PHE A 16 0.66 -3.11 3.12
C PHE A 16 0.18 -2.21 4.26
N GLU A 17 0.36 -0.90 4.07
CA GLU A 17 -0.02 0.13 5.03
C GLU A 17 -0.45 1.42 4.31
N VAL A 18 -1.29 2.22 4.99
CA VAL A 18 -1.60 3.59 4.57
C VAL A 18 -0.55 4.54 5.12
N VAL A 19 0.26 5.11 4.23
CA VAL A 19 1.35 6.02 4.57
C VAL A 19 0.95 7.46 4.31
N LYS A 20 1.19 8.34 5.29
CA LYS A 20 0.98 9.78 5.19
C LYS A 20 2.29 10.49 4.83
N ALA A 21 2.38 11.06 3.63
CA ALA A 21 3.58 11.75 3.16
C ALA A 21 3.34 13.25 2.91
N VAL A 22 4.22 14.11 3.41
CA VAL A 22 4.20 15.56 3.08
C VAL A 22 4.46 15.78 1.59
N MET A 23 5.44 15.03 1.07
CA MET A 23 5.83 15.00 -0.33
C MET A 23 6.25 13.58 -0.68
N LYS A 24 5.94 13.13 -1.89
CA LYS A 24 6.34 11.83 -2.40
C LYS A 24 6.57 11.93 -3.90
N VAL A 25 7.67 11.36 -4.38
CA VAL A 25 7.93 11.14 -5.81
C VAL A 25 8.00 9.64 -6.01
N HIS A 26 7.29 9.12 -7.01
CA HIS A 26 7.36 7.71 -7.38
C HIS A 26 7.45 7.56 -8.90
N TRP A 27 7.99 6.42 -9.31
CA TRP A 27 8.05 6.03 -10.71
C TRP A 27 6.80 5.24 -11.07
N ASN A 28 6.18 5.59 -12.20
CA ASN A 28 5.04 4.89 -12.76
C ASN A 28 5.54 3.94 -13.85
N SER A 29 5.48 2.64 -13.57
CA SER A 29 5.96 1.60 -14.49
C SER A 29 5.07 1.41 -15.72
N VAL A 30 3.86 1.99 -15.76
CA VAL A 30 2.94 1.89 -16.91
C VAL A 30 3.38 2.82 -18.04
N ASP A 31 3.78 4.05 -17.72
CA ASP A 31 4.15 5.07 -18.70
C ASP A 31 5.62 5.50 -18.61
N ASN A 32 6.40 4.86 -17.72
CA ASN A 32 7.77 5.21 -17.36
C ASN A 32 7.95 6.65 -16.84
N GLY A 33 6.85 7.31 -16.43
CA GLY A 33 6.84 8.66 -15.91
C GLY A 33 7.22 8.74 -14.44
N PHE A 34 7.61 9.92 -13.99
CA PHE A 34 7.73 10.23 -12.57
C PHE A 34 6.55 11.07 -12.14
N GLU A 35 5.86 10.64 -11.08
CA GLU A 35 4.74 11.36 -10.50
C GLU A 35 5.12 11.91 -9.13
N GLY A 36 4.82 13.19 -8.92
CA GLY A 36 5.09 13.89 -7.66
C GLY A 36 3.79 14.31 -6.98
N HIS A 37 3.68 14.00 -5.70
CA HIS A 37 2.58 14.43 -4.83
C HIS A 37 3.11 15.28 -3.69
N ALA A 38 2.44 16.39 -3.39
CA ALA A 38 2.76 17.25 -2.27
C ALA A 38 1.49 17.79 -1.62
N LYS A 39 1.52 17.97 -0.30
CA LYS A 39 0.47 18.72 0.41
C LYS A 39 0.48 20.19 -0.02
N THR A 40 -0.69 20.81 0.01
CA THR A 40 -0.81 22.26 -0.26
C THR A 40 -0.16 23.08 0.86
N SER A 41 0.27 24.31 0.55
CA SER A 41 0.82 25.24 1.55
C SER A 41 -0.11 25.45 2.75
N ARG A 42 -1.44 25.47 2.52
CA ARG A 42 -2.44 25.63 3.57
C ARG A 42 -2.46 24.48 4.59
N ASP A 43 -2.14 23.26 4.16
CA ASP A 43 -2.12 22.07 5.02
C ASP A 43 -0.76 21.87 5.73
N MET A 44 0.19 22.78 5.48
CA MET A 44 1.59 22.73 5.89
C MET A 44 2.00 24.01 6.63
N ALA A 45 1.14 24.48 7.55
CA ALA A 45 1.32 25.76 8.25
C ALA A 45 2.68 25.91 8.96
N SER A 46 3.38 24.82 9.30
CA SER A 46 4.71 24.83 9.90
C SER A 46 5.89 24.89 8.91
N LEU A 47 5.63 24.81 7.59
CA LEU A 47 6.64 24.81 6.52
C LEU A 47 6.37 25.90 5.46
N GLN A 48 5.58 26.92 5.83
CA GLN A 48 5.15 28.02 4.98
C GLN A 48 6.32 28.73 4.28
N ASP A 49 7.43 28.96 4.99
CA ASP A 49 8.61 29.69 4.49
C ASP A 49 9.32 28.98 3.32
N VAL A 50 9.28 27.65 3.30
CA VAL A 50 9.87 26.82 2.23
C VAL A 50 9.02 26.87 0.96
N TYR A 51 7.70 27.05 1.12
CA TYR A 51 6.74 26.99 0.03
C TYR A 51 6.65 28.32 -0.75
N GLU A 52 6.90 29.47 -0.13
CA GLU A 52 6.89 30.77 -0.81
C GLU A 52 7.92 30.86 -1.96
N GLN A 53 8.97 30.02 -1.92
CA GLN A 53 9.98 29.95 -2.96
C GLN A 53 9.58 29.08 -4.16
N LEU A 54 8.57 28.21 -4.04
CA LEU A 54 8.17 27.26 -5.07
C LEU A 54 6.85 27.69 -5.72
N LYS A 55 6.93 28.62 -6.69
CA LYS A 55 5.76 29.07 -7.47
C LYS A 55 5.24 27.98 -8.42
N THR A 56 4.18 27.28 -7.98
CA THR A 56 3.21 26.41 -8.69
C THR A 56 3.75 25.20 -9.47
N PRO A 57 3.20 23.98 -9.25
CA PRO A 57 1.95 23.60 -9.93
C PRO A 57 0.95 22.80 -9.07
N LYS A 58 -0.23 22.55 -9.66
CA LYS A 58 -1.42 21.81 -9.16
C LYS A 58 -1.13 20.69 -8.15
N ALA A 59 -1.19 21.01 -6.86
CA ALA A 59 -1.13 20.01 -5.80
C ALA A 59 -2.48 19.26 -5.70
N LEU A 60 -2.50 17.98 -6.09
CA LEU A 60 -3.65 17.11 -5.91
C LEU A 60 -3.84 16.82 -4.42
N LYS A 61 -5.07 17.04 -3.93
CA LYS A 61 -5.42 16.86 -2.52
C LYS A 61 -5.58 15.37 -2.20
N ALA A 62 -4.50 14.73 -1.76
CA ALA A 62 -4.46 13.60 -0.81
C ALA A 62 -3.00 13.18 -0.59
N SER A 63 -2.56 13.16 0.66
CA SER A 63 -1.21 12.76 1.10
C SER A 63 -1.18 11.35 1.70
N GLU A 64 -2.20 10.54 1.44
CA GLU A 64 -2.32 9.17 1.91
C GLU A 64 -2.10 8.22 0.74
N PHE A 65 -1.12 7.32 0.89
CA PHE A 65 -0.76 6.32 -0.10
C PHE A 65 -0.93 4.94 0.49
N LEU A 66 -1.55 4.04 -0.25
CA LEU A 66 -1.48 2.62 0.06
C LEU A 66 -0.16 2.10 -0.50
N GLN A 67 0.77 1.76 0.37
CA GLN A 67 2.09 1.23 0.00
C GLN A 67 2.10 -0.28 0.23
N PHE A 68 2.59 -1.00 -0.77
CA PHE A 68 2.87 -2.42 -0.69
C PHE A 68 4.36 -2.69 -0.56
N LEU A 69 4.67 -3.77 0.15
CA LEU A 69 5.99 -4.34 0.30
C LEU A 69 5.86 -5.84 0.09
N TRP A 70 6.66 -6.42 -0.79
CA TRP A 70 6.88 -7.86 -0.82
C TRP A 70 8.22 -8.15 -0.16
N ARG A 71 8.24 -9.07 0.80
CA ARG A 71 9.45 -9.51 1.50
C ARG A 71 9.66 -10.99 1.26
N ASP A 72 10.86 -11.36 0.84
CA ASP A 72 11.26 -12.75 0.72
C ASP A 72 11.32 -13.40 2.11
N LEU A 73 10.75 -14.60 2.25
CA LEU A 73 10.82 -15.35 3.50
C LEU A 73 12.14 -16.09 3.68
N THR A 74 12.96 -16.15 2.63
CA THR A 74 14.19 -16.93 2.60
C THR A 74 15.46 -16.09 2.56
N SER A 75 15.35 -14.78 2.33
CA SER A 75 16.48 -13.85 2.28
C SER A 75 16.04 -12.45 2.75
N ASP A 76 17.00 -11.52 2.85
CA ASP A 76 16.71 -10.13 3.20
C ASP A 76 16.24 -9.28 1.99
N PHE A 77 15.86 -9.93 0.88
CA PHE A 77 15.41 -9.25 -0.33
C PHE A 77 13.97 -8.73 -0.17
N GLU A 78 13.77 -7.47 -0.52
CA GLU A 78 12.49 -6.78 -0.40
C GLU A 78 12.19 -5.96 -1.66
N VAL A 79 10.93 -5.91 -2.06
CA VAL A 79 10.41 -5.06 -3.14
C VAL A 79 9.41 -4.10 -2.54
N ILE A 80 9.75 -2.82 -2.58
CA ILE A 80 8.87 -1.75 -2.12
C ILE A 80 8.15 -1.18 -3.35
N GLU A 81 6.99 -1.74 -3.68
CA GLU A 81 6.03 -1.30 -4.71
C GLU A 81 4.94 -2.38 -4.84
N PRO A 82 3.75 -2.10 -5.39
CA PRO A 82 3.29 -0.84 -5.97
C PRO A 82 2.72 0.16 -4.94
N TYR A 83 2.45 1.38 -5.42
CA TYR A 83 1.79 2.45 -4.66
C TYR A 83 0.45 2.80 -5.28
N TYR A 84 -0.54 3.10 -4.44
CA TYR A 84 -1.84 3.59 -4.89
C TYR A 84 -2.27 4.82 -4.12
N SER A 85 -2.93 5.74 -4.82
CA SER A 85 -3.57 6.92 -4.23
C SER A 85 -5.07 6.93 -4.60
N SER A 86 -5.90 7.51 -3.74
CA SER A 86 -7.34 7.62 -3.95
C SER A 86 -7.84 9.01 -3.55
N HIS A 87 -8.54 9.68 -4.46
CA HIS A 87 -9.22 10.94 -4.17
C HIS A 87 -10.45 10.77 -3.26
N LYS A 88 -10.99 9.55 -3.17
CA LYS A 88 -12.19 9.22 -2.37
C LYS A 88 -11.84 8.61 -1.01
N GLY A 89 -10.55 8.51 -0.67
CA GLY A 89 -10.06 7.85 0.54
C GLY A 89 -9.82 6.34 0.37
N MET A 90 -9.24 5.72 1.40
CA MET A 90 -8.86 4.31 1.43
C MET A 90 -10.03 3.42 1.90
N GLU A 91 -11.07 3.31 1.07
CA GLU A 91 -12.21 2.43 1.35
C GLU A 91 -11.84 0.95 1.15
N SER A 92 -12.50 0.05 1.88
CA SER A 92 -12.20 -1.39 1.83
C SER A 92 -12.23 -2.00 0.42
N LYS A 93 -13.15 -1.55 -0.46
CA LYS A 93 -13.21 -2.03 -1.85
C LYS A 93 -11.97 -1.62 -2.66
N PHE A 94 -11.51 -0.39 -2.46
CA PHE A 94 -10.29 0.11 -3.09
C PHE A 94 -9.07 -0.68 -2.60
N ILE A 95 -8.98 -0.92 -1.29
CA ILE A 95 -7.90 -1.72 -0.69
C ILE A 95 -7.86 -3.14 -1.26
N ILE A 96 -9.00 -3.81 -1.43
CA ILE A 96 -9.07 -5.15 -2.04
C ILE A 96 -8.56 -5.11 -3.49
N LEU A 97 -9.01 -4.13 -4.28
CA LEU A 97 -8.57 -3.99 -5.67
C LEU A 97 -7.05 -3.81 -5.75
N CYS A 98 -6.49 -2.91 -4.94
CA CYS A 98 -5.05 -2.69 -4.87
C CYS A 98 -4.28 -3.93 -4.43
N LEU A 99 -4.79 -4.66 -3.42
CA LEU A 99 -4.19 -5.91 -2.96
C LEU A 99 -4.13 -6.96 -4.07
N MET A 100 -5.23 -7.18 -4.78
CA MET A 100 -5.30 -8.16 -5.87
C MET A 100 -4.39 -7.79 -7.03
N ASN A 101 -4.36 -6.51 -7.41
CA ASN A 101 -3.46 -6.02 -8.46
C ASN A 101 -1.98 -6.17 -8.05
N SER A 102 -1.65 -5.92 -6.78
CA SER A 102 -0.29 -6.06 -6.26
C SER A 102 0.15 -7.52 -6.27
N ILE A 103 -0.66 -8.43 -5.73
CA ILE A 103 -0.38 -9.88 -5.75
C ILE A 103 -0.21 -10.38 -7.19
N HIS A 104 -1.07 -9.92 -8.11
CA HIS A 104 -0.96 -10.28 -9.51
C HIS A 104 0.33 -9.76 -10.17
N ALA A 105 0.70 -8.51 -9.89
CA ALA A 105 1.95 -7.93 -10.37
C ALA A 105 3.16 -8.72 -9.85
N PHE A 106 3.22 -9.00 -8.54
CA PHE A 106 4.26 -9.83 -7.95
C PHE A 106 4.35 -11.20 -8.62
N HIS A 107 3.21 -11.86 -8.83
CA HIS A 107 3.16 -13.16 -9.50
C HIS A 107 3.72 -13.12 -10.93
N ILE A 108 3.40 -12.08 -11.72
CA ILE A 108 3.97 -11.90 -13.08
C ILE A 108 5.49 -11.80 -13.04
N TYR A 109 6.06 -11.18 -11.99
CA TYR A 109 7.49 -11.07 -11.78
C TYR A 109 8.09 -12.24 -10.97
N VAL A 110 7.38 -13.37 -10.88
CA VAL A 110 7.83 -14.62 -10.23
C VAL A 110 7.95 -14.48 -8.70
N PHE A 111 7.42 -13.42 -8.10
CA PHE A 111 7.32 -13.28 -6.65
C PHE A 111 6.05 -13.97 -6.14
N GLU A 112 6.20 -15.16 -5.59
CA GLU A 112 5.10 -15.93 -5.00
C GLU A 112 4.70 -15.33 -3.65
N THR A 113 3.40 -15.12 -3.45
CA THR A 113 2.84 -14.57 -2.20
C THR A 113 2.20 -15.68 -1.38
N MET A 114 2.77 -15.96 -0.20
CA MET A 114 2.27 -16.97 0.74
C MET A 114 1.37 -16.40 1.81
N ALA A 115 1.60 -15.15 2.19
CA ALA A 115 0.89 -14.49 3.27
C ALA A 115 0.65 -13.02 2.95
N VAL A 116 -0.42 -12.47 3.53
CA VAL A 116 -0.72 -11.05 3.48
C VAL A 116 -0.72 -10.49 4.90
N ILE A 117 0.15 -9.52 5.17
CA ILE A 117 0.25 -8.80 6.44
C ILE A 117 -0.36 -7.41 6.29
N ARG A 118 -1.07 -6.99 7.34
CA ARG A 118 -1.80 -5.71 7.38
C ARG A 118 -1.98 -5.27 8.82
N ASP A 119 -2.23 -3.99 9.01
CA ASP A 119 -2.60 -3.45 10.33
C ASP A 119 -4.03 -3.85 10.76
N GLY A 120 -4.37 -3.49 12.00
CA GLY A 120 -5.70 -3.68 12.58
C GLY A 120 -6.73 -2.60 12.22
N ALA A 121 -6.48 -1.72 11.24
CA ALA A 121 -7.39 -0.63 10.91
C ALA A 121 -8.74 -1.16 10.41
N SER A 122 -9.82 -0.42 10.70
CA SER A 122 -11.19 -0.84 10.40
C SER A 122 -11.43 -1.10 8.90
N ALA A 123 -10.87 -0.27 8.03
CA ALA A 123 -10.95 -0.42 6.58
C ALA A 123 -10.29 -1.72 6.10
N ASN A 124 -9.13 -2.05 6.67
CA ASN A 124 -8.42 -3.30 6.43
C ASN A 124 -9.27 -4.46 6.95
N LEU A 125 -9.68 -4.45 8.21
CA LEU A 125 -10.50 -5.52 8.78
C LEU A 125 -11.73 -5.85 7.92
N LYS A 126 -12.45 -4.81 7.48
CA LYS A 126 -13.60 -4.93 6.58
C LYS A 126 -13.23 -5.51 5.20
N ALA A 127 -12.05 -5.19 4.66
CA ALA A 127 -11.55 -5.78 3.42
C ALA A 127 -11.39 -7.32 3.50
N VAL A 128 -10.84 -7.85 4.60
CA VAL A 128 -10.75 -9.33 4.77
C VAL A 128 -12.09 -9.96 5.05
N LYS A 129 -13.01 -9.26 5.73
CA LYS A 129 -14.38 -9.79 5.87
C LYS A 129 -14.97 -10.06 4.49
N TYR A 130 -14.81 -9.14 3.53
CA TYR A 130 -15.24 -9.34 2.14
C TYR A 130 -14.55 -10.52 1.46
N LEU A 131 -13.23 -10.68 1.62
CA LEU A 131 -12.49 -11.80 1.03
C LEU A 131 -12.85 -13.16 1.64
N LYS A 132 -13.26 -13.18 2.91
CA LYS A 132 -13.69 -14.38 3.62
C LYS A 132 -15.18 -14.68 3.49
N THR A 133 -16.02 -13.79 2.93
CA THR A 133 -17.48 -13.99 3.01
C THR A 133 -18.03 -15.12 2.13
N GLU A 134 -17.18 -15.84 1.37
CA GLU A 134 -17.55 -17.14 0.78
C GLU A 134 -17.23 -18.35 1.69
N GLN A 135 -16.53 -18.16 2.81
CA GLN A 135 -16.25 -19.22 3.78
C GLN A 135 -16.45 -18.70 5.19
N SER A 136 -17.63 -19.00 5.76
CA SER A 136 -17.87 -18.89 7.19
C SER A 136 -16.86 -19.76 7.96
N GLY A 137 -15.77 -19.16 8.42
CA GLY A 137 -14.82 -19.81 9.32
C GLY A 137 -15.46 -20.07 10.69
N ALA A 138 -15.01 -21.12 11.36
CA ALA A 138 -15.55 -21.67 12.62
C ALA A 138 -15.53 -20.73 13.84
N TYR A 139 -15.06 -19.49 13.69
CA TYR A 139 -15.10 -18.46 14.71
C TYR A 139 -15.91 -17.29 14.19
N GLY A 140 -17.22 -17.36 14.42
CA GLY A 140 -18.13 -16.23 14.21
C GLY A 140 -17.69 -15.09 15.11
N ILE A 141 -17.23 -13.98 14.51
CA ILE A 141 -17.23 -12.71 15.22
C ILE A 141 -18.71 -12.33 15.27
N ASN A 142 -19.34 -12.60 16.41
CA ASN A 142 -20.70 -12.15 16.70
C ASN A 142 -20.74 -10.64 16.45
N ASP A 143 -21.64 -10.22 15.57
CA ASP A 143 -22.07 -8.83 15.51
C ASP A 143 -22.83 -8.56 16.81
N ASP A 144 -22.19 -7.86 17.75
CA ASP A 144 -22.88 -7.40 18.95
C ASP A 144 -23.65 -6.09 18.69
N PRO A 145 -24.70 -5.84 19.48
CA PRO A 145 -25.98 -5.39 18.96
C PRO A 145 -26.08 -3.88 18.88
N LYS A 146 -27.03 -3.44 18.05
CA LYS A 146 -27.48 -2.05 17.93
C LYS A 146 -27.61 -1.38 19.30
N CYS A 147 -26.89 -0.27 19.47
CA CYS A 147 -27.31 0.88 20.27
C CYS A 147 -26.99 2.14 19.45
#